data_AF-A0A5S9M6Z8-F1
#
_entry.id   AF-A0A5S9M6Z8-F1
#
_cell.length_a   1.000
_cell.length_b   1.000
_cell.length_c   1.000
_cell.angle_alpha   90.00
_cell.angle_beta   90.00
_cell.angle_gamma   90.00
#
_symmetry.space_group_name_H-M   'P 1'
#
loop_
_entity.id
_entity.type
_entity.pdbx_description
1 polymer ?
#
loop_
_entity_poly.entity_id
_entity_poly.type
_entity_poly.pdbx_seq_one_letter_code
_entity_poly.pdbx_strand_id
1 'polypeptide(L)'
;MPRFLNICDMPIGIEELIAKNLGLSSRKELEVDYYGLNHFGWWTDIRDKAGNSLMPEVIKHVSQHGYATDGTSELEQQKSWNSTLKMAKDIQALDPKKTVPNTYLKYYLFPDEEVAHSNIEFTRANEVMEGREAFCF
;
A
#
# COMPACT_ATOMS: atom_id res chain seq x y z
N MET A 1 23.84 -17.30 -20.68
CA MET A 1 23.42 -17.17 -19.27
C MET A 1 22.03 -16.55 -19.23
N PRO A 2 21.13 -17.03 -18.37
CA PRO A 2 19.81 -16.45 -18.22
C PRO A 2 19.89 -15.05 -17.60
N ARG A 3 19.01 -14.14 -18.05
CA ARG A 3 18.82 -12.80 -17.49
C ARG A 3 17.37 -12.68 -17.07
N PHE A 4 17.13 -12.66 -15.76
CA PHE A 4 15.79 -12.56 -15.18
C PHE A 4 15.77 -11.41 -14.18
N LEU A 5 14.68 -10.65 -14.20
CA LEU A 5 14.40 -9.57 -13.26
C LEU A 5 12.96 -9.75 -12.80
N ASN A 6 12.77 -10.00 -11.51
CA ASN A 6 11.44 -10.09 -10.89
C ASN A 6 11.13 -8.75 -10.21
N ILE A 7 9.98 -8.17 -10.52
CA ILE A 7 9.53 -6.89 -9.98
C ILE A 7 8.11 -7.01 -9.46
N CYS A 8 7.72 -6.03 -8.64
CA CYS A 8 6.38 -5.92 -8.07
C CYS A 8 5.97 -4.45 -8.07
N ASP A 9 4.71 -4.20 -8.42
CA ASP A 9 4.10 -2.87 -8.53
C ASP A 9 3.52 -2.37 -7.20
N MET A 10 3.34 -3.22 -6.19
CA MET A 10 2.78 -2.80 -4.91
C MET A 10 3.57 -1.69 -4.20
N PRO A 11 4.92 -1.73 -4.14
CA PRO A 11 5.68 -0.58 -3.63
C PRO A 11 5.48 0.69 -4.45
N ILE A 12 5.33 0.56 -5.79
CA ILE A 12 5.07 1.70 -6.68
C ILE A 12 3.73 2.36 -6.32
N GLY A 13 2.65 1.57 -6.22
CA GLY A 13 1.32 2.07 -5.89
C GLY A 13 1.24 2.72 -4.50
N ILE A 14 1.91 2.14 -3.49
CA ILE A 14 1.96 2.74 -2.16
C ILE A 14 2.71 4.08 -2.19
N GLU A 15 3.85 4.16 -2.89
CA GLU A 15 4.58 5.41 -3.02
C GLU A 15 3.83 6.48 -3.83
N GLU A 16 3.01 6.11 -4.81
CA GLU A 16 2.11 7.05 -5.50
C GLU A 16 1.06 7.63 -4.55
N LEU A 17 0.47 6.79 -3.69
CA LEU A 17 -0.48 7.25 -2.66
C LEU A 17 0.22 8.16 -1.63
N ILE A 18 1.44 7.82 -1.20
CA ILE A 18 2.25 8.67 -0.32
C ILE A 18 2.52 10.03 -0.99
N ALA A 19 3.01 10.03 -2.23
CA ALA A 19 3.31 11.26 -2.96
C ALA A 19 2.06 12.14 -3.09
N LYS A 20 0.92 11.54 -3.45
CA LYS A 20 -0.36 12.24 -3.54
C LYS A 20 -0.79 12.86 -2.21
N ASN A 21 -0.68 12.12 -1.10
CA ASN A 21 -1.02 12.62 0.23
C ASN A 21 -0.12 13.77 0.71
N LEU A 22 1.12 13.82 0.23
CA LEU A 22 2.05 14.91 0.49
C LEU A 22 1.94 16.06 -0.54
N GLY A 23 1.03 15.97 -1.52
CA GLY A 23 0.84 17.00 -2.55
C GLY A 23 1.98 17.04 -3.59
N LEU A 24 2.77 15.98 -3.70
CA LEU A 24 3.83 15.86 -4.71
C LEU A 24 3.22 15.47 -6.06
N SER A 25 3.88 15.87 -7.15
CA SER A 25 3.42 15.57 -8.50
C SER A 25 3.73 14.13 -8.92
N SER A 26 4.76 13.52 -8.32
CA SER A 26 5.16 12.14 -8.62
C SER A 26 5.88 11.47 -7.46
N ARG A 27 5.68 10.15 -7.30
CA ARG A 27 6.54 9.33 -6.42
C ARG A 27 8.03 9.43 -6.77
N LYS A 28 8.38 9.81 -8.00
CA LYS A 28 9.78 9.97 -8.42
C LYS A 28 10.48 11.14 -7.72
N GLU A 29 9.75 11.99 -7.02
CA GLU A 29 10.29 13.04 -6.15
C GLU A 29 10.79 12.49 -4.82
N LEU A 30 10.38 11.26 -4.47
CA LEU A 30 10.86 10.54 -3.28
C LEU A 30 12.21 9.87 -3.54
N GLU A 31 13.03 9.79 -2.50
CA GLU A 31 14.18 8.89 -2.35
C GLU A 31 13.90 8.00 -1.15
N VAL A 32 13.95 6.68 -1.34
CA VAL A 32 13.45 5.73 -0.34
C VAL A 32 14.46 4.64 -0.03
N ASP A 33 14.52 4.27 1.25
CA ASP A 33 15.20 3.06 1.71
C ASP A 33 14.13 2.04 2.12
N TYR A 34 14.13 0.88 1.47
CA TYR A 34 13.13 -0.18 1.67
C TYR A 34 13.82 -1.55 1.77
N TYR A 35 13.33 -2.40 2.67
CA TYR A 35 13.75 -3.80 2.74
C TYR A 35 12.55 -4.73 2.97
N GLY A 36 12.72 -5.99 2.57
CA GLY A 36 11.74 -7.04 2.82
C GLY A 36 11.77 -8.12 1.75
N LEU A 37 10.81 -9.03 1.85
CA LEU A 37 10.47 -9.95 0.77
C LEU A 37 9.43 -9.28 -0.14
N ASN A 38 9.19 -9.90 -1.29
CA ASN A 38 8.04 -9.52 -2.10
C ASN A 38 6.75 -9.60 -1.25
N HIS A 39 5.93 -8.56 -1.29
CA HIS A 39 4.70 -8.42 -0.48
C HIS A 39 4.89 -8.50 1.04
N PHE A 40 6.11 -8.29 1.55
CA PHE A 40 6.39 -8.36 2.97
C PHE A 40 7.59 -7.48 3.31
N GLY A 41 7.38 -6.17 3.49
CA GLY A 41 8.49 -5.26 3.73
C GLY A 41 8.07 -3.91 4.28
N TRP A 42 9.07 -3.08 4.51
CA TRP A 42 8.96 -1.81 5.19
C TRP A 42 9.88 -0.77 4.56
N TRP A 43 9.37 0.46 4.43
CA TRP A 43 10.18 1.64 4.19
C TRP A 43 10.80 2.09 5.52
N THR A 44 12.11 2.26 5.55
CA THR A 44 12.86 2.76 6.72
C THR A 44 13.23 4.23 6.60
N ASP A 45 13.27 4.75 5.38
CA ASP A 45 13.39 6.19 5.15
C ASP A 45 12.67 6.59 3.86
N ILE A 46 12.12 7.80 3.89
CA ILE A 46 11.45 8.46 2.78
C ILE A 46 11.87 9.93 2.86
N ARG A 47 12.59 10.40 1.84
CA ARG A 47 13.16 11.75 1.75
C ARG A 47 12.76 12.41 0.43
N ASP A 48 12.80 13.73 0.38
CA ASP A 48 12.75 14.47 -0.88
C ASP A 48 14.13 14.49 -1.57
N LYS A 49 14.21 15.08 -2.77
CA LYS A 49 15.48 15.23 -3.52
C LYS A 49 16.50 16.17 -2.87
N ALA A 50 16.08 17.02 -1.92
CA ALA A 50 16.96 17.87 -1.14
C ALA A 50 17.51 17.16 0.11
N GLY A 51 17.03 15.94 0.39
CA GLY A 51 17.43 15.14 1.55
C GLY A 51 16.62 15.41 2.81
N ASN A 52 15.53 16.19 2.74
CA ASN A 52 14.65 16.41 3.88
C ASN A 52 13.85 15.13 4.15
N SER A 53 13.80 14.69 5.40
CA SER A 53 13.00 13.51 5.77
C SER A 53 11.51 13.84 5.76
N LEU A 54 10.76 13.04 5.01
CA LEU A 54 9.30 13.07 4.92
C LEU A 54 8.65 12.04 5.85
N MET A 55 9.45 11.18 6.50
CA MET A 55 8.98 10.14 7.42
C MET A 55 7.97 10.64 8.47
N PRO A 56 8.18 11.79 9.15
CA PRO A 56 7.22 12.27 10.14
C PRO A 56 5.83 12.54 9.56
N GLU A 57 5.76 13.08 8.35
CA GLU A 57 4.52 13.43 7.66
C GLU A 57 3.82 12.17 7.16
N VAL A 58 4.58 11.25 6.56
CA VAL A 58 4.06 9.95 6.10
C VAL A 58 3.51 9.13 7.27
N ILE A 59 4.29 8.95 8.34
CA ILE A 59 3.86 8.19 9.52
C ILE A 59 2.59 8.82 10.11
N LYS A 60 2.55 10.15 10.23
CA LYS A 60 1.37 10.85 10.77
C LYS A 60 0.13 10.55 9.95
N HIS A 61 0.22 10.64 8.62
CA HIS A 61 -0.90 10.35 7.73
C HIS A 61 -1.32 8.88 7.83
N VAL A 62 -0.38 7.95 7.69
CA VAL A 62 -0.65 6.50 7.71
C VAL A 62 -1.26 6.08 9.05
N SER A 63 -0.78 6.63 10.17
CA SER A 63 -1.33 6.36 11.50
C SER A 63 -2.76 6.89 11.71
N GLN A 64 -3.21 7.83 10.88
CA GLN A 64 -4.56 8.40 10.98
C GLN A 64 -5.52 7.78 9.97
N HIS A 65 -5.04 7.50 8.75
CA HIS A 65 -5.86 7.22 7.59
C HIS A 65 -5.45 5.96 6.80
N GLY A 66 -4.36 5.30 7.18
CA GLY A 66 -3.69 4.33 6.32
C GLY A 66 -3.17 5.01 5.06
N TYR A 67 -3.21 4.32 3.92
CA TYR A 67 -2.85 4.91 2.62
C TYR A 67 -4.04 5.52 1.86
N ALA A 68 -5.20 5.64 2.51
CA ALA A 68 -6.33 6.33 1.91
C ALA A 68 -5.96 7.80 1.59
N THR A 69 -6.46 8.30 0.47
CA THR A 69 -6.33 9.68 0.02
C THR A 69 -7.68 10.41 0.16
N ASP A 70 -8.01 11.33 -0.74
CA ASP A 70 -9.29 12.02 -0.83
C ASP A 70 -10.41 11.20 -1.50
N GLY A 71 -10.20 9.88 -1.66
CA GLY A 71 -11.12 8.99 -2.36
C GLY A 71 -11.07 9.07 -3.89
N THR A 72 -10.16 9.87 -4.45
CA THR A 72 -10.05 10.01 -5.92
C THR A 72 -9.11 9.00 -6.57
N SER A 73 -8.36 8.19 -5.79
CA SER A 73 -7.52 7.14 -6.39
C SER A 73 -8.36 5.97 -6.91
N GLU A 74 -7.95 5.39 -8.05
CA GLU A 74 -8.66 4.25 -8.66
C GLU A 74 -8.73 3.03 -7.72
N LEU A 75 -7.66 2.81 -6.94
CA LEU A 75 -7.62 1.75 -5.93
C LEU A 75 -8.68 1.96 -4.84
N GLU A 76 -8.91 3.20 -4.40
CA GLU A 76 -9.93 3.49 -3.38
C GLU A 76 -11.36 3.34 -3.88
N GLN A 77 -11.58 3.42 -5.19
CA GLN A 77 -12.89 3.17 -5.79
C GLN A 77 -13.28 1.68 -5.68
N GLN A 78 -12.30 0.79 -5.57
CA GLN A 78 -12.53 -0.64 -5.35
C GLN A 78 -12.62 -0.94 -3.85
N LYS A 79 -13.80 -1.39 -3.39
CA LYS A 79 -14.09 -1.61 -1.97
C LYS A 79 -13.04 -2.50 -1.26
N SER A 80 -12.62 -3.59 -1.89
CA SER A 80 -11.63 -4.53 -1.35
C SER A 80 -10.24 -3.89 -1.19
N TRP A 81 -9.85 -3.03 -2.13
CA TRP A 81 -8.61 -2.27 -2.03
C TRP A 81 -8.68 -1.14 -1.01
N ASN A 82 -9.78 -0.37 -0.97
CA ASN A 82 -9.97 0.70 0.01
C ASN A 82 -9.84 0.17 1.46
N SER A 83 -10.45 -0.99 1.75
CA SER A 83 -10.28 -1.67 3.04
C SER A 83 -8.82 -1.96 3.36
N THR A 84 -8.08 -2.52 2.38
CA THR A 84 -6.66 -2.83 2.48
C THR A 84 -5.79 -1.59 2.74
N LEU A 85 -6.08 -0.46 2.07
CA LEU A 85 -5.34 0.79 2.28
C LEU A 85 -5.57 1.36 3.68
N LYS A 86 -6.80 1.29 4.19
CA LYS A 86 -7.14 1.75 5.55
C LYS A 86 -6.52 0.89 6.63
N MET A 87 -6.45 -0.43 6.42
CA MET A 87 -5.84 -1.37 7.37
C MET A 87 -4.34 -1.08 7.62
N ALA A 88 -3.66 -0.39 6.70
CA ALA A 88 -2.27 0.03 6.89
C ALA A 88 -2.07 0.88 8.15
N LYS A 89 -3.12 1.58 8.64
CA LYS A 89 -3.11 2.28 9.92
C LYS A 89 -2.80 1.35 11.09
N ASP A 90 -3.48 0.20 11.13
CA ASP A 90 -3.37 -0.73 12.25
C ASP A 90 -2.03 -1.48 12.19
N ILE A 91 -1.52 -1.74 10.98
CA ILE A 91 -0.16 -2.24 10.78
C ILE A 91 0.88 -1.21 11.24
N GLN A 92 0.71 0.07 10.87
CA GLN A 92 1.62 1.15 11.25
C GLN A 92 1.72 1.32 12.77
N ALA A 93 0.65 1.03 13.52
CA ALA A 93 0.63 1.10 14.98
C ALA A 93 1.58 0.10 15.66
N LEU A 94 2.03 -0.95 14.96
CA LEU A 94 3.00 -1.93 15.46
C LEU A 94 4.44 -1.37 15.50
N ASP A 95 4.75 -0.41 14.64
CA ASP A 95 6.05 0.29 14.63
C ASP A 95 5.88 1.78 14.28
N PRO A 96 5.22 2.57 15.16
CA PRO A 96 4.67 3.90 14.84
C PRO A 96 5.72 5.01 14.70
N LYS A 97 7.02 4.69 14.75
CA LYS A 97 8.10 5.68 14.77
C LYS A 97 9.27 5.38 13.86
N LYS A 98 9.42 4.16 13.36
CA LYS A 98 10.64 3.76 12.64
C LYS A 98 10.39 3.39 11.19
N THR A 99 9.23 2.82 10.87
CA THR A 99 8.99 2.27 9.54
C THR A 99 7.60 2.61 9.01
N VAL A 100 7.42 2.44 7.70
CA VAL A 100 6.15 2.52 7.00
C VAL A 100 5.89 1.16 6.33
N PRO A 101 4.73 0.51 6.49
CA PRO A 101 4.56 -0.91 6.14
C PRO A 101 4.00 -1.17 4.73
N ASN A 102 4.39 -2.27 4.10
CA ASN A 102 3.67 -2.81 2.95
C ASN A 102 2.26 -3.27 3.35
N THR A 103 1.24 -2.99 2.53
CA THR A 103 -0.16 -3.32 2.83
C THR A 103 -0.42 -4.82 2.98
N TYR A 104 0.36 -5.68 2.32
CA TYR A 104 0.19 -7.14 2.42
C TYR A 104 0.52 -7.69 3.82
N LEU A 105 1.20 -6.92 4.68
CA LEU A 105 1.47 -7.34 6.05
C LEU A 105 0.19 -7.60 6.86
N LYS A 106 -0.97 -7.05 6.45
CA LYS A 106 -2.25 -7.35 7.11
C LYS A 106 -2.57 -8.85 7.14
N TYR A 107 -2.23 -9.59 6.08
CA TYR A 107 -2.50 -11.02 5.99
C TYR A 107 -1.67 -11.86 6.96
N TYR A 108 -0.56 -11.30 7.46
CA TYR A 108 0.35 -11.99 8.37
C TYR A 108 0.18 -11.54 9.82
N LEU A 109 -0.14 -10.26 10.03
CA LEU A 109 -0.23 -9.65 11.35
C LEU A 109 -1.67 -9.57 11.87
N PHE A 110 -2.67 -9.63 10.98
CA PHE A 110 -4.09 -9.62 11.29
C PHE A 110 -4.86 -10.70 10.50
N PRO A 111 -4.41 -11.97 10.52
CA PRO A 111 -5.03 -13.03 9.71
C PRO A 111 -6.50 -13.29 10.08
N ASP A 112 -6.84 -13.25 11.38
CA ASP A 112 -8.19 -13.52 11.86
C ASP A 112 -9.19 -12.48 11.35
N GLU A 113 -8.78 -11.20 11.32
CA GLU A 113 -9.59 -10.10 10.77
C GLU A 113 -9.83 -10.28 9.27
N GLU A 114 -8.80 -10.68 8.51
CA GLU A 114 -8.93 -10.91 7.07
C GLU A 114 -9.85 -12.09 6.76
N VAL A 115 -9.80 -13.17 7.56
CA VAL A 115 -10.75 -14.29 7.42
C VAL A 115 -12.17 -13.86 7.79
N ALA A 116 -12.34 -13.10 8.88
CA ALA A 116 -13.66 -12.64 9.33
C ALA A 116 -14.38 -11.74 8.31
N HIS A 117 -13.62 -10.97 7.53
CA HIS A 117 -14.16 -10.09 6.48
C HIS A 117 -14.18 -10.73 5.07
N SER A 118 -13.79 -12.00 4.94
CA SER A 118 -13.80 -12.74 3.67
C SER A 118 -15.17 -13.36 3.40
N ASN A 119 -15.52 -13.51 2.12
CA ASN A 119 -16.70 -14.23 1.68
C ASN A 119 -16.29 -15.51 0.93
N ILE A 120 -16.60 -16.67 1.51
CA ILE A 120 -16.24 -17.98 0.95
C ILE A 120 -16.95 -18.28 -0.38
N GLU A 121 -18.15 -17.72 -0.59
CA GLU A 121 -18.93 -17.92 -1.81
C GLU A 121 -18.61 -16.87 -2.89
N PHE A 122 -17.94 -15.77 -2.54
CA PHE A 122 -17.63 -14.68 -3.47
C PHE A 122 -16.30 -14.01 -3.11
N THR A 123 -15.24 -14.45 -3.78
CA THR A 123 -13.86 -14.00 -3.50
C THR A 123 -13.42 -12.91 -4.46
N ARG A 124 -12.19 -12.40 -4.28
CA ARG A 124 -11.58 -11.45 -5.21
C ARG A 124 -11.52 -11.97 -6.66
N ALA A 125 -11.44 -13.28 -6.88
CA ALA A 125 -11.50 -13.84 -8.22
C ALA A 125 -12.86 -13.53 -8.89
N ASN A 126 -13.96 -13.67 -8.17
CA ASN A 126 -15.30 -13.35 -8.65
C ASN A 126 -15.44 -11.86 -8.97
N GLU A 127 -14.95 -10.97 -8.09
CA GLU A 127 -14.92 -9.52 -8.34
C GLU A 127 -14.21 -9.17 -9.65
N VAL A 128 -13.10 -9.87 -9.97
CA VAL A 128 -12.33 -9.62 -11.20
C VAL A 128 -13.03 -10.18 -12.43
N MET A 129 -13.59 -11.38 -12.34
CA MET A 129 -14.34 -12.01 -13.45
C MET A 129 -15.57 -11.18 -13.83
N GLU A 130 -16.36 -10.75 -12.85
CA GLU A 130 -17.58 -9.95 -13.08
C GLU A 130 -17.29 -8.48 -13.39
N GLY A 131 -16.14 -7.97 -12.96
CA GLY A 131 -15.73 -6.58 -13.20
C GLY A 131 -14.83 -6.44 -14.41
N ARG A 132 -13.51 -6.52 -14.16
CA ARG A 132 -12.48 -6.18 -15.15
C ARG A 132 -12.51 -7.11 -16.36
N GLU A 133 -12.67 -8.41 -16.16
CA GLU A 133 -12.66 -9.37 -17.27
C GLU A 133 -13.84 -9.11 -18.21
N ALA A 134 -15.06 -9.05 -17.68
CA ALA A 134 -16.27 -8.77 -18.47
C ALA A 134 -16.30 -7.38 -19.15
N PHE A 135 -15.59 -6.39 -18.60
CA PHE A 135 -15.49 -5.06 -19.22
C PHE A 135 -14.47 -4.99 -20.36
N CYS A 136 -13.38 -5.76 -20.27
CA CYS A 136 -12.27 -5.69 -21.23
C CYS A 136 -12.34 -6.70 -22.37
N PHE A 137 -13.04 -7.83 -22.19
CA PHE A 137 -13.10 -8.94 -23.13
C PHE A 137 -14.54 -9.25 -23.55
#